data_AF-A0A2E3DFU8-F1
#
_entry.id   AF-A0A2E3DFU8-F1
#
_cell.length_a   1.000
_cell.length_b   1.000
_cell.length_c   1.000
_cell.angle_alpha   90.00
_cell.angle_beta   90.00
_cell.angle_gamma   90.00
#
_symmetry.space_group_name_H-M   'P 1'
#
loop_
_entity.id
_entity.type
_entity.pdbx_description
1 polymer ?
#
loop_
_entity_poly.entity_id
_entity_poly.type
_entity_poly.pdbx_seq_one_letter_code
_entity_poly.pdbx_strand_id
1 'polypeptide(L)'
;MMIAVLLIVLSSNPYTVWAKTYTFQPSDQPLQQLVNVSVAVEGKVKMKSARFGVVEQNVKVSGRQNYEQWISYQRATHLCRAIRYYRDVKSEVSIGQGKVTPGLRKNRKLIVDQYQLDEHRLYSPQGKLTRDELDLVDNQLSPTLFYQLLPQIPVSVGDVWELDSSDLSAILALDAVAQNDVKTTLESVDNKKAIIICQGDVAGGVNGVLTQIQLTLQAVYDIQTRSFTKVSLEMTERREIGHAKPGLDVRAKVIVQSAVLNQFATLNDTIIQKCNRPVTDRDELLSLVPVADSIELELSRDWHVMMDQSKLLVMRQVIRGDLVSQCSLSCLQPLGNKKHMTVGLLQQQIQKSLGAQLAEFTETHHQPLRGKYPYIRVSAVGLVDEITFQWVYHHVTDENDNQYLFVFTIPNDKVSQFGLQDRQIVEAVIFRAEESEKRTIPASASTDTTKR
;
A
#
# COMPACT_ATOMS: atom_id res chain seq x y z
N MET A 1 56.01 -73.96 -24.67
CA MET A 1 55.76 -72.74 -25.43
C MET A 1 54.28 -72.71 -25.83
N MET A 2 53.41 -72.13 -25.00
CA MET A 2 52.15 -71.51 -25.43
C MET A 2 51.61 -70.66 -24.28
N ILE A 3 51.17 -69.47 -24.66
CA ILE A 3 51.03 -68.25 -23.86
C ILE A 3 49.60 -68.11 -23.31
N ALA A 4 49.52 -67.40 -22.18
CA ALA A 4 48.36 -66.91 -21.43
C ALA A 4 47.18 -66.37 -22.26
N VAL A 5 45.99 -66.33 -21.66
CA VAL A 5 45.25 -65.08 -21.34
C VAL A 5 44.26 -65.36 -20.20
N LEU A 6 44.44 -64.70 -19.06
CA LEU A 6 43.45 -64.59 -17.98
C LEU A 6 42.69 -63.28 -18.21
N LEU A 7 41.43 -63.37 -18.64
CA LEU A 7 40.54 -62.21 -18.83
C LEU A 7 39.92 -61.83 -17.48
N ILE A 8 40.46 -60.79 -16.85
CA ILE A 8 39.81 -60.10 -15.73
C ILE A 8 38.76 -59.17 -16.33
N VAL A 9 37.48 -59.52 -16.18
CA VAL A 9 36.35 -58.63 -16.46
C VAL A 9 36.25 -57.64 -15.31
N LEU A 10 36.76 -56.43 -15.52
CA LEU A 10 36.48 -55.28 -14.66
C LEU A 10 35.02 -54.87 -14.87
N SER A 11 34.14 -55.24 -13.94
CA SER A 11 32.80 -54.69 -13.85
C SER A 11 32.91 -53.23 -13.39
N SER A 12 32.89 -52.29 -14.34
CA SER A 12 32.69 -50.88 -14.03
C SER A 12 31.25 -50.69 -13.55
N ASN A 13 31.06 -50.69 -12.23
CA ASN A 13 29.85 -50.18 -11.60
C ASN A 13 29.75 -48.68 -11.95
N PRO A 14 28.72 -48.21 -12.67
CA PRO A 14 28.46 -46.79 -12.73
C PRO A 14 27.97 -46.38 -11.33
N TYR A 15 28.84 -45.77 -10.54
CA TYR A 15 28.42 -45.00 -9.37
C TYR A 15 27.49 -43.90 -9.89
N THR A 16 26.20 -44.19 -9.88
CA THR A 16 25.16 -43.19 -10.10
C THR A 16 25.18 -42.34 -8.84
N VAL A 17 25.92 -41.23 -8.89
CA VAL A 17 25.84 -40.21 -7.85
C VAL A 17 24.45 -39.63 -7.94
N TRP A 18 23.51 -40.13 -7.13
CA TRP A 18 22.19 -39.54 -7.01
C TRP A 18 22.39 -38.09 -6.58
N ALA A 19 21.94 -37.15 -7.41
CA ALA A 19 21.99 -35.74 -7.06
C ALA A 19 21.23 -35.56 -5.75
N LYS A 20 21.90 -34.99 -4.74
CA LYS A 20 21.28 -34.73 -3.44
C LYS A 20 20.14 -33.74 -3.65
N THR A 21 18.94 -34.13 -3.26
CA THR A 21 17.76 -33.27 -3.30
C THR A 21 17.54 -32.61 -1.95
N TYR A 22 16.90 -31.44 -1.98
CA TYR A 22 16.57 -30.62 -0.84
C TYR A 22 15.08 -30.30 -0.85
N THR A 23 14.44 -30.44 0.30
CA THR A 23 13.06 -30.00 0.51
C THR A 23 13.08 -28.74 1.34
N PHE A 24 12.46 -27.69 0.83
CA PHE A 24 12.26 -26.43 1.54
C PHE A 24 10.81 -26.31 1.95
N GLN A 25 10.56 -25.72 3.12
CA GLN A 25 9.21 -25.54 3.64
C GLN A 25 9.23 -24.47 4.72
N PRO A 26 8.13 -23.73 4.91
CA PRO A 26 8.00 -22.79 6.00
C PRO A 26 8.26 -23.41 7.38
N SER A 27 8.64 -22.58 8.35
CA SER A 27 8.72 -23.02 9.75
C SER A 27 7.35 -23.48 10.27
N ASP A 28 7.35 -24.57 11.05
CA ASP A 28 6.14 -25.13 11.69
C ASP A 28 5.71 -24.32 12.92
N GLN A 29 6.65 -23.59 13.51
CA GLN A 29 6.41 -22.72 14.65
C GLN A 29 6.61 -21.27 14.23
N PRO A 30 5.87 -20.33 14.85
CA PRO A 30 6.11 -18.92 14.60
C PRO A 30 7.57 -18.54 14.89
N LEU A 31 8.16 -17.74 14.02
CA LEU A 31 9.51 -17.22 14.19
C LEU A 31 9.43 -15.84 14.85
N GLN A 32 10.37 -15.60 15.76
CA GLN A 32 10.63 -14.27 16.32
C GLN A 32 11.89 -13.73 15.65
N GLN A 33 11.82 -12.54 15.06
CA GLN A 33 12.90 -12.01 14.25
C GLN A 33 13.14 -10.53 14.51
N LEU A 34 14.40 -10.12 14.40
CA LEU A 34 14.78 -8.74 14.14
C LEU A 34 15.01 -8.60 12.65
N VAL A 35 14.33 -7.64 12.02
CA VAL A 35 14.42 -7.39 10.59
C VAL A 35 14.99 -6.00 10.33
N ASN A 36 15.94 -5.94 9.42
CA ASN A 36 16.49 -4.72 8.87
C ASN A 36 16.19 -4.66 7.38
N VAL A 37 15.65 -3.53 6.92
CA VAL A 37 15.38 -3.28 5.51
C VAL A 37 16.16 -2.05 5.08
N SER A 38 16.85 -2.12 3.94
CA SER A 38 17.38 -0.93 3.26
C SER A 38 16.82 -0.83 1.84
N VAL A 39 16.39 0.36 1.48
CA VAL A 39 15.83 0.69 0.16
C VAL A 39 16.68 1.80 -0.43
N ALA A 40 17.06 1.66 -1.69
CA ALA A 40 17.69 2.71 -2.48
C ALA A 40 17.01 2.76 -3.85
N VAL A 41 16.60 3.95 -4.29
CA VAL A 41 16.02 4.17 -5.62
C VAL A 41 16.69 5.38 -6.24
N GLU A 42 17.01 5.29 -7.53
CA GLU A 42 17.52 6.40 -8.30
C GLU A 42 16.99 6.37 -9.74
N GLY A 43 16.83 7.53 -10.35
CA GLY A 43 16.39 7.63 -11.75
C GLY A 43 15.55 8.87 -11.97
N LYS A 44 14.44 8.72 -12.69
CA LYS A 44 13.56 9.83 -13.07
C LYS A 44 12.10 9.56 -12.72
N VAL A 45 11.41 10.60 -12.28
CA VAL A 45 9.94 10.68 -12.27
C VAL A 45 9.46 11.50 -13.46
N LYS A 46 8.36 11.05 -14.07
CA LYS A 46 7.70 11.68 -15.23
C LYS A 46 6.36 12.24 -14.79
N MET A 47 6.13 13.54 -15.01
CA MET A 47 4.91 14.24 -14.59
C MET A 47 4.32 15.03 -15.74
N LYS A 48 2.98 15.10 -15.80
CA LYS A 48 2.28 15.98 -16.75
C LYS A 48 2.25 17.40 -16.19
N SER A 49 2.70 18.35 -16.99
CA SER A 49 2.62 19.79 -16.77
C SER A 49 1.71 20.41 -17.83
N ALA A 50 0.76 21.24 -17.38
CA ALA A 50 -0.14 21.97 -18.28
C ALA A 50 0.61 22.90 -19.25
N ARG A 51 1.81 23.37 -18.88
CA ARG A 51 2.60 24.33 -19.69
C ARG A 51 3.64 23.67 -20.59
N PHE A 52 4.18 22.53 -20.17
CA PHE A 52 5.38 21.95 -20.79
C PHE A 52 5.19 20.50 -21.25
N GLY A 53 3.97 19.96 -21.18
CA GLY A 53 3.73 18.56 -21.50
C GLY A 53 4.36 17.65 -20.45
N VAL A 54 5.12 16.64 -20.86
CA VAL A 54 5.79 15.73 -19.92
C VAL A 54 7.10 16.36 -19.42
N VAL A 55 7.22 16.50 -18.10
CA VAL A 55 8.43 16.96 -17.43
C VAL A 55 9.06 15.80 -16.67
N GLU A 56 10.36 15.63 -16.83
CA GLU A 56 11.15 14.67 -16.07
C GLU A 56 11.93 15.36 -14.96
N GLN A 57 11.97 14.75 -13.78
CA GLN A 57 12.83 15.19 -12.68
C GLN A 57 13.61 14.02 -12.11
N ASN A 58 14.86 14.27 -11.73
CA ASN A 58 15.66 13.26 -11.04
C ASN A 58 15.01 12.93 -9.70
N VAL A 59 14.97 11.65 -9.36
CA VAL A 59 14.51 11.15 -8.08
C VAL A 59 15.60 10.33 -7.41
N LYS A 60 15.72 10.50 -6.10
CA LYS A 60 16.55 9.67 -5.25
C LYS A 60 15.80 9.34 -3.97
N VAL A 61 15.74 8.07 -3.61
CA VAL A 61 15.16 7.59 -2.36
C VAL A 61 16.21 6.81 -1.60
N SER A 62 16.32 7.07 -0.30
CA SER A 62 17.04 6.20 0.62
C SER A 62 16.20 5.91 1.85
N GLY A 63 15.92 4.64 2.10
CA GLY A 63 15.09 4.15 3.19
C GLY A 63 15.84 3.16 4.07
N ARG A 64 15.57 3.21 5.38
CA ARG A 64 15.99 2.19 6.35
C ARG A 64 14.86 1.90 7.32
N GLN A 65 14.61 0.63 7.58
CA GLN A 65 13.67 0.19 8.59
C GLN A 65 14.33 -0.82 9.52
N ASN A 66 13.99 -0.75 10.80
CA ASN A 66 14.36 -1.73 11.80
C ASN A 66 13.12 -2.07 12.64
N TYR A 67 12.77 -3.34 12.69
CA TYR A 67 11.59 -3.80 13.41
C TYR A 67 11.75 -5.19 13.99
N GLU A 68 11.01 -5.43 15.07
CA GLU A 68 10.73 -6.78 15.55
C GLU A 68 9.59 -7.37 14.75
N GLN A 69 9.65 -8.65 14.46
CA GLN A 69 8.61 -9.37 13.74
C GLN A 69 8.34 -10.71 14.40
N TRP A 70 7.08 -10.95 14.74
CA TRP A 70 6.54 -12.30 14.89
C TRP A 70 5.96 -12.72 13.54
N ILE A 71 6.36 -13.85 12.97
CA ILE A 71 5.84 -14.35 11.70
C ILE A 71 5.42 -15.81 11.83
N SER A 72 4.23 -16.15 11.32
CA SER A 72 3.67 -17.49 11.36
C SER A 72 3.13 -17.87 9.99
N TYR A 73 3.24 -19.16 9.66
CA TYR A 73 2.71 -19.73 8.44
C TYR A 73 1.74 -20.87 8.78
N GLN A 74 0.51 -20.75 8.31
CA GLN A 74 -0.55 -21.76 8.51
C GLN A 74 -0.73 -22.56 7.21
N ARG A 75 -0.25 -23.81 7.20
CA ARG A 75 -0.30 -24.65 5.99
C ARG A 75 -1.72 -24.92 5.49
N ALA A 76 -2.67 -25.17 6.40
CA ALA A 76 -4.03 -25.54 6.03
C ALA A 76 -4.79 -24.44 5.26
N THR A 77 -4.40 -23.18 5.46
CA THR A 77 -5.06 -22.00 4.90
C THR A 77 -4.15 -21.16 4.02
N HIS A 78 -2.89 -21.59 3.85
CA HIS A 78 -1.81 -20.83 3.23
C HIS A 78 -1.65 -19.39 3.76
N LEU A 79 -2.06 -19.14 5.01
CA LEU A 79 -1.95 -17.83 5.63
C LEU A 79 -0.54 -17.64 6.19
N CYS A 80 0.22 -16.75 5.57
CA CYS A 80 1.41 -16.18 6.17
C CYS A 80 1.03 -14.86 6.86
N ARG A 81 1.34 -14.72 8.14
CA ARG A 81 1.05 -13.49 8.90
C ARG A 81 2.26 -13.05 9.71
N ALA A 82 2.58 -11.77 9.57
CA ALA A 82 3.56 -11.07 10.36
C ALA A 82 2.91 -9.98 11.24
N ILE A 83 3.37 -9.88 12.48
CA ILE A 83 3.06 -8.78 13.40
C ILE A 83 4.38 -8.07 13.68
N ARG A 84 4.47 -6.83 13.21
CA ARG A 84 5.70 -6.04 13.19
C ARG A 84 5.59 -4.87 14.15
N TYR A 85 6.63 -4.64 14.94
CA TYR A 85 6.79 -3.40 15.70
C TYR A 85 8.00 -2.63 15.20
N TYR A 86 7.75 -1.51 14.52
CA TYR A 86 8.77 -0.65 13.93
C TYR A 86 9.48 0.20 14.99
N ARG A 87 10.76 -0.10 15.22
CA ARG A 87 11.60 0.63 16.16
C ARG A 87 12.09 1.94 15.54
N ASP A 88 12.68 1.85 14.36
CA ASP A 88 13.19 2.98 13.58
C ASP A 88 12.76 2.86 12.11
N VAL A 89 12.30 3.97 11.54
CA VAL A 89 11.91 4.08 10.15
C VAL A 89 12.40 5.43 9.66
N LYS A 90 13.34 5.40 8.73
CA LYS A 90 13.95 6.59 8.13
C LYS A 90 13.77 6.50 6.64
N SER A 91 13.30 7.59 6.04
CA SER A 91 13.24 7.74 4.60
C SER A 91 13.62 9.16 4.23
N GLU A 92 14.35 9.28 3.14
CA GLU A 92 14.67 10.53 2.49
C GLU A 92 14.31 10.37 1.02
N VAL A 93 13.46 11.28 0.53
CA VAL A 93 13.03 11.34 -0.86
C VAL A 93 13.43 12.70 -1.41
N SER A 94 14.20 12.70 -2.48
CA SER A 94 14.60 13.90 -3.22
C SER A 94 14.01 13.83 -4.62
N ILE A 95 13.31 14.87 -5.06
CA ILE A 95 12.75 15.00 -6.40
C ILE A 95 13.10 16.40 -6.92
N GLY A 96 13.91 16.46 -7.98
CA GLY A 96 14.45 17.73 -8.47
C GLY A 96 15.25 18.45 -7.39
N GLN A 97 14.78 19.63 -6.97
CA GLN A 97 15.35 20.40 -5.84
C GLN A 97 14.59 20.21 -4.52
N GLY A 98 13.44 19.53 -4.56
CA GLY A 98 12.64 19.25 -3.38
C GLY A 98 13.18 18.06 -2.60
N LYS A 99 13.10 18.14 -1.27
CA LYS A 99 13.46 17.04 -0.36
C LYS A 99 12.39 16.91 0.71
N VAL A 100 11.97 15.67 0.96
CA VAL A 100 11.01 15.32 2.01
C VAL A 100 11.52 14.11 2.79
N THR A 101 11.15 14.04 4.06
CA THR A 101 11.50 12.93 4.96
C THR A 101 10.23 12.38 5.59
N PRO A 102 9.52 11.46 4.91
CA PRO A 102 8.33 10.82 5.45
C PRO A 102 8.66 10.08 6.75
N GLY A 103 7.71 10.07 7.68
CA GLY A 103 7.88 9.45 9.00
C GLY A 103 6.65 8.66 9.42
N LEU A 104 6.89 7.60 10.19
CA LEU A 104 5.84 6.79 10.79
C LEU A 104 5.49 7.31 12.18
N ARG A 105 4.22 7.66 12.42
CA ARG A 105 3.76 8.16 13.73
C ARG A 105 4.00 7.12 14.83
N LYS A 106 4.30 7.59 16.04
CA LYS A 106 4.61 6.72 17.20
C LYS A 106 3.49 5.72 17.50
N ASN A 107 2.24 6.12 17.33
CA ASN A 107 1.03 5.30 17.52
C ASN A 107 0.62 4.51 16.26
N ARG A 108 1.50 4.39 15.27
CA ARG A 108 1.32 3.59 14.03
C ARG A 108 2.46 2.59 13.80
N LYS A 109 3.30 2.38 14.81
CA LYS A 109 4.49 1.50 14.73
C LYS A 109 4.16 0.02 14.75
N LEU A 110 2.99 -0.36 15.26
CA LEU A 110 2.49 -1.73 15.18
C LEU A 110 1.79 -1.92 13.83
N ILE A 111 2.25 -2.89 13.05
CA ILE A 111 1.75 -3.21 11.71
C ILE A 111 1.48 -4.72 11.63
N VAL A 112 0.32 -5.08 11.11
CA VAL A 112 0.02 -6.45 10.68
C VAL A 112 0.20 -6.50 9.19
N ASP A 113 0.96 -7.49 8.72
CA ASP A 113 1.19 -7.79 7.31
C ASP A 113 0.80 -9.25 7.10
N GLN A 114 0.00 -9.55 6.09
CA GLN A 114 -0.39 -10.91 5.78
C GLN A 114 -0.43 -11.18 4.29
N TYR A 115 -0.21 -12.43 3.94
CA TYR A 115 -0.43 -12.96 2.61
C TYR A 115 -1.28 -14.23 2.70
N GLN A 116 -2.37 -14.25 1.94
CA GLN A 116 -3.27 -15.39 1.86
C GLN A 116 -4.08 -15.32 0.56
N LEU A 117 -4.20 -16.44 -0.15
CA LEU A 117 -5.00 -16.56 -1.37
C LEU A 117 -4.70 -15.43 -2.38
N ASP A 118 -3.41 -15.25 -2.68
CA ASP A 118 -2.92 -14.23 -3.62
C ASP A 118 -3.12 -12.77 -3.19
N GLU A 119 -3.66 -12.52 -2.00
CA GLU A 119 -3.86 -11.18 -1.45
C GLU A 119 -2.81 -10.83 -0.41
N HIS A 120 -2.02 -9.79 -0.70
CA HIS A 120 -1.14 -9.15 0.28
C HIS A 120 -1.85 -7.96 0.93
N ARG A 121 -1.97 -8.01 2.25
CA ARG A 121 -2.73 -7.03 3.04
C ARG A 121 -1.91 -6.55 4.22
N LEU A 122 -1.83 -5.24 4.39
CA LEU A 122 -1.02 -4.60 5.44
C LEU A 122 -1.83 -3.52 6.14
N TYR A 123 -1.81 -3.43 7.46
CA TYR A 123 -2.51 -2.36 8.20
C TYR A 123 -1.92 -2.11 9.58
N SER A 124 -2.29 -0.99 10.22
CA SER A 124 -2.00 -0.77 11.63
C SER A 124 -3.23 -1.07 12.51
N PRO A 125 -3.14 -2.00 13.46
CA PRO A 125 -4.22 -2.26 14.42
C PRO A 125 -4.41 -1.11 15.43
N GLN A 126 -3.53 -0.11 15.46
CA GLN A 126 -3.59 1.03 16.38
C GLN A 126 -4.32 2.25 15.78
N GLY A 127 -4.86 2.12 14.57
CA GLY A 127 -5.60 3.14 13.84
C GLY A 127 -5.10 3.29 12.41
N LYS A 128 -5.81 4.06 11.58
CA LYS A 128 -5.53 4.14 10.14
C LYS A 128 -4.18 4.82 9.84
N LEU A 129 -3.48 4.29 8.86
CA LEU A 129 -2.25 4.89 8.31
C LEU A 129 -2.62 6.08 7.43
N THR A 130 -1.73 7.06 7.29
CA THR A 130 -1.81 7.99 6.15
C THR A 130 -1.28 7.30 4.89
N ARG A 131 -1.49 7.92 3.71
CA ARG A 131 -0.88 7.43 2.46
C ARG A 131 0.64 7.33 2.58
N ASP A 132 1.28 8.39 3.06
CA ASP A 132 2.75 8.44 3.19
C ASP A 132 3.26 7.39 4.18
N GLU A 133 2.51 7.09 5.24
CA GLU A 133 2.88 6.02 6.18
C GLU A 133 2.71 4.64 5.56
N LEU A 134 1.65 4.42 4.78
CA LEU A 134 1.45 3.17 4.04
C LEU A 134 2.60 2.98 3.05
N ASP A 135 2.86 3.96 2.17
CA ASP A 135 3.94 3.92 1.18
C ASP A 135 5.33 3.74 1.83
N LEU A 136 5.48 4.13 3.10
CA LEU A 136 6.72 3.97 3.86
C LEU A 136 6.93 2.56 4.40
N VAL A 137 5.87 1.79 4.68
CA VAL A 137 5.95 0.44 5.28
C VAL A 137 5.60 -0.69 4.30
N ASP A 138 4.87 -0.36 3.24
CA ASP A 138 4.46 -1.26 2.17
C ASP A 138 5.50 -1.26 1.05
N ASN A 139 6.67 -1.82 1.38
CA ASN A 139 7.78 -1.93 0.44
C ASN A 139 7.71 -3.25 -0.33
N GLN A 140 8.28 -3.25 -1.53
CA GLN A 140 8.65 -4.46 -2.25
C GLN A 140 9.47 -5.40 -1.36
N LEU A 141 9.38 -6.70 -1.62
CA LEU A 141 10.14 -7.73 -0.93
C LEU A 141 9.79 -7.84 0.57
N SER A 142 8.49 -7.78 0.90
CA SER A 142 8.00 -8.02 2.26
C SER A 142 8.35 -9.44 2.74
N PRO A 143 8.90 -9.61 3.96
CA PRO A 143 9.22 -10.94 4.52
C PRO A 143 8.07 -11.94 4.54
N THR A 144 6.82 -11.47 4.60
CA THR A 144 5.62 -12.32 4.58
C THR A 144 5.50 -13.12 3.28
N LEU A 145 6.13 -12.64 2.20
CA LEU A 145 6.06 -13.23 0.86
C LEU A 145 7.22 -14.18 0.56
N PHE A 146 8.25 -14.26 1.41
CA PHE A 146 9.47 -15.00 1.07
C PHE A 146 9.24 -16.50 0.87
N TYR A 147 8.24 -17.08 1.55
CA TYR A 147 7.94 -18.51 1.37
C TYR A 147 7.45 -18.86 -0.04
N GLN A 148 7.00 -17.88 -0.82
CA GLN A 148 6.63 -18.07 -2.22
C GLN A 148 7.82 -18.24 -3.15
N LEU A 149 9.03 -17.94 -2.66
CA LEU A 149 10.27 -18.24 -3.39
C LEU A 149 10.64 -19.73 -3.34
N LEU A 150 9.97 -20.53 -2.50
CA LEU A 150 10.32 -21.93 -2.28
C LEU A 150 9.68 -22.86 -3.34
N PRO A 151 10.39 -23.90 -3.79
CA PRO A 151 9.82 -24.88 -4.69
C PRO A 151 8.80 -25.78 -3.98
N GLN A 152 7.77 -26.21 -4.70
CA GLN A 152 6.72 -27.11 -4.18
C GLN A 152 7.16 -28.57 -4.08
N ILE A 153 8.26 -28.94 -4.75
CA ILE A 153 8.81 -30.30 -4.78
C ILE A 153 10.28 -30.29 -4.36
N PRO A 154 10.85 -31.44 -3.94
CA PRO A 154 12.28 -31.55 -3.70
C PRO A 154 13.10 -31.21 -4.95
N VAL A 155 14.17 -30.43 -4.79
CA VAL A 155 15.03 -29.97 -5.89
C VAL A 155 16.51 -30.23 -5.61
N SER A 156 17.30 -30.43 -6.65
CA SER A 156 18.76 -30.47 -6.62
C SER A 156 19.38 -29.11 -6.98
N VAL A 157 20.65 -28.93 -6.66
CA VAL A 157 21.40 -27.74 -7.07
C VAL A 157 21.43 -27.66 -8.60
N GLY A 158 21.10 -26.50 -9.16
CA GLY A 158 20.95 -26.25 -10.59
C GLY A 158 19.52 -26.42 -11.12
N ASP A 159 18.61 -27.01 -10.34
CA ASP A 159 17.21 -27.14 -10.75
C ASP A 159 16.53 -25.77 -10.80
N VAL A 160 15.60 -25.63 -11.74
CA VAL A 160 14.84 -24.41 -12.03
C VAL A 160 13.36 -24.65 -11.82
N TRP A 161 12.66 -23.69 -11.22
CA TRP A 161 11.21 -23.63 -11.12
C TRP A 161 10.70 -22.22 -11.46
N GLU A 162 9.39 -22.12 -11.67
CA GLU A 162 8.70 -20.87 -11.95
C GLU A 162 7.99 -20.37 -10.71
N LEU A 163 7.85 -19.05 -10.60
CA LEU A 163 7.04 -18.39 -9.59
C LEU A 163 5.67 -18.05 -10.17
N ASP A 164 4.63 -18.18 -9.35
CA ASP A 164 3.28 -17.81 -9.76
C ASP A 164 3.18 -16.29 -9.99
N SER A 165 2.37 -15.91 -10.98
CA SER A 165 2.19 -14.49 -11.35
C SER A 165 1.56 -13.67 -10.23
N SER A 166 0.71 -14.28 -9.40
CA SER A 166 0.15 -13.65 -8.21
C SER A 166 1.21 -13.39 -7.15
N ASP A 167 2.06 -14.37 -6.86
CA ASP A 167 3.17 -14.21 -5.91
C ASP A 167 4.14 -13.11 -6.36
N LEU A 168 4.50 -13.07 -7.65
CA LEU A 168 5.31 -11.99 -8.20
C LEU A 168 4.61 -10.62 -8.12
N SER A 169 3.30 -10.57 -8.36
CA SER A 169 2.54 -9.33 -8.21
C SER A 169 2.64 -8.79 -6.77
N ALA A 170 2.51 -9.65 -5.77
CA ALA A 170 2.66 -9.28 -4.38
C ALA A 170 4.11 -8.89 -4.03
N ILE A 171 5.12 -9.66 -4.47
CA ILE A 171 6.55 -9.39 -4.18
C ILE A 171 6.98 -8.03 -4.73
N LEU A 172 6.47 -7.66 -5.90
CA LEU A 172 6.82 -6.44 -6.63
C LEU A 172 5.85 -5.27 -6.39
N ALA A 173 4.81 -5.46 -5.58
CA ALA A 173 3.74 -4.50 -5.32
C ALA A 173 3.04 -4.02 -6.62
N LEU A 174 2.74 -4.96 -7.51
CA LEU A 174 1.94 -4.77 -8.72
C LEU A 174 0.46 -5.13 -8.44
N ASP A 175 -0.46 -4.49 -9.14
CA ASP A 175 -1.89 -4.84 -9.10
C ASP A 175 -2.14 -6.24 -9.67
N ALA A 176 -1.41 -6.57 -10.74
CA ALA A 176 -1.44 -7.86 -11.43
C ALA A 176 -0.24 -7.96 -12.39
N VAL A 177 0.18 -9.19 -12.67
CA VAL A 177 1.19 -9.52 -13.68
C VAL A 177 0.50 -10.01 -14.96
N ALA A 178 0.84 -9.39 -16.08
CA ALA A 178 0.34 -9.74 -17.41
C ALA A 178 1.33 -10.62 -18.19
N GLN A 179 2.63 -10.46 -17.95
CA GLN A 179 3.70 -11.27 -18.52
C GLN A 179 4.75 -11.57 -17.45
N ASN A 180 5.19 -12.83 -17.40
CA ASN A 180 6.20 -13.32 -16.47
C ASN A 180 7.15 -14.25 -17.23
N ASP A 181 8.45 -13.93 -17.24
CA ASP A 181 9.49 -14.85 -17.72
C ASP A 181 10.55 -15.17 -16.65
N VAL A 182 10.26 -14.82 -15.39
CA VAL A 182 11.16 -15.02 -14.25
C VAL A 182 11.42 -16.51 -14.04
N LYS A 183 12.70 -16.86 -13.93
CA LYS A 183 13.17 -18.19 -13.58
C LYS A 183 13.81 -18.17 -12.20
N THR A 184 13.50 -19.19 -11.40
CA THR A 184 14.09 -19.37 -10.08
C THR A 184 14.95 -20.62 -10.04
N THR A 185 16.18 -20.49 -9.53
CA THR A 185 17.18 -21.55 -9.51
C THR A 185 17.69 -21.79 -8.09
N LEU A 186 17.88 -23.05 -7.70
CA LEU A 186 18.67 -23.40 -6.54
C LEU A 186 20.16 -23.34 -6.92
N GLU A 187 20.80 -22.21 -6.66
CA GLU A 187 22.18 -21.95 -7.08
C GLU A 187 23.19 -22.80 -6.31
N SER A 188 23.04 -22.91 -4.99
CA SER A 188 23.94 -23.69 -4.16
C SER A 188 23.34 -24.04 -2.81
N VAL A 189 23.90 -25.08 -2.17
CA VAL A 189 23.67 -25.36 -0.76
C VAL A 189 25.00 -25.62 -0.08
N ASP A 190 25.39 -24.73 0.83
CA ASP A 190 26.60 -24.86 1.65
C ASP A 190 26.28 -24.55 3.11
N ASN A 191 26.89 -25.27 4.05
CA ASN A 191 26.74 -25.03 5.49
C ASN A 191 25.27 -24.91 5.94
N LYS A 192 24.39 -25.73 5.34
CA LYS A 192 22.92 -25.75 5.57
C LYS A 192 22.21 -24.44 5.18
N LYS A 193 22.84 -23.61 4.36
CA LYS A 193 22.26 -22.43 3.73
C LYS A 193 22.08 -22.69 2.24
N ALA A 194 20.87 -22.51 1.76
CA ALA A 194 20.56 -22.54 0.34
C ALA A 194 20.57 -21.13 -0.23
N ILE A 195 21.18 -20.97 -1.40
CA ILE A 195 21.13 -19.74 -2.20
C ILE A 195 20.14 -19.96 -3.33
N ILE A 196 19.09 -19.14 -3.35
CA ILE A 196 18.05 -19.15 -4.38
C ILE A 196 18.19 -17.85 -5.18
N ILE A 197 18.19 -17.95 -6.51
CA ILE A 197 18.27 -16.81 -7.42
C ILE A 197 16.99 -16.78 -8.26
N CYS A 198 16.34 -15.62 -8.36
CA CYS A 198 15.26 -15.39 -9.32
C CYS A 198 15.67 -14.27 -10.28
N GLN A 199 15.53 -14.48 -11.58
CA GLN A 199 15.91 -13.49 -12.57
C GLN A 199 14.95 -13.51 -13.76
N GLY A 200 14.61 -12.33 -14.26
CA GLY A 200 13.81 -12.16 -15.47
C GLY A 200 13.16 -10.79 -15.55
N ASP A 201 12.18 -10.70 -16.43
CA ASP A 201 11.33 -9.57 -16.75
C ASP A 201 9.87 -9.89 -16.38
N VAL A 202 9.19 -8.85 -15.91
CA VAL A 202 7.79 -8.87 -15.52
C VAL A 202 7.13 -7.65 -16.15
N ALA A 203 5.98 -7.84 -16.79
CA ALA A 203 5.11 -6.75 -17.19
C ALA A 203 3.78 -6.87 -16.46
N GLY A 204 3.28 -5.75 -15.92
CA GLY A 204 2.07 -5.72 -15.12
C GLY A 204 1.48 -4.32 -15.00
N GLY A 205 0.60 -4.15 -14.02
CA GLY A 205 -0.06 -2.88 -13.72
C GLY A 205 0.33 -2.35 -12.33
N VAL A 206 0.50 -1.04 -12.20
CA VAL A 206 0.50 -0.35 -10.89
C VAL A 206 -0.51 0.78 -10.96
N ASN A 207 -1.57 0.69 -10.16
CA ASN A 207 -2.79 1.50 -10.32
C ASN A 207 -3.23 1.53 -11.80
N GLY A 208 -3.28 0.35 -12.44
CA GLY A 208 -3.61 0.05 -13.83
C GLY A 208 -2.75 0.74 -14.90
N VAL A 209 -1.59 1.26 -14.53
CA VAL A 209 -0.62 1.78 -15.49
C VAL A 209 0.37 0.68 -15.86
N LEU A 210 0.60 0.50 -17.16
CA LEU A 210 1.60 -0.44 -17.67
C LEU A 210 2.96 -0.16 -17.02
N THR A 211 3.49 -1.21 -16.40
CA THR A 211 4.75 -1.20 -15.66
C THR A 211 5.59 -2.38 -16.13
N GLN A 212 6.83 -2.10 -16.52
CA GLN A 212 7.82 -3.10 -16.91
C GLN A 212 8.92 -3.13 -15.86
N ILE A 213 9.21 -4.33 -15.36
CA ILE A 213 10.24 -4.56 -14.34
C ILE A 213 11.22 -5.61 -14.86
N GLN A 214 12.50 -5.28 -14.87
CA GLN A 214 13.57 -6.27 -14.99
C GLN A 214 14.18 -6.48 -13.60
N LEU A 215 14.31 -7.71 -13.14
CA LEU A 215 14.72 -8.02 -11.77
C LEU A 215 15.79 -9.11 -11.66
N THR A 216 16.60 -8.98 -10.61
CA THR A 216 17.41 -10.05 -10.02
C THR A 216 17.17 -10.07 -8.52
N LEU A 217 16.67 -11.20 -8.02
CA LEU A 217 16.46 -11.47 -6.61
C LEU A 217 17.42 -12.57 -6.15
N GLN A 218 18.09 -12.36 -5.01
CA GLN A 218 18.91 -13.37 -4.35
C GLN A 218 18.41 -13.57 -2.92
N ALA A 219 18.15 -14.83 -2.56
CA ALA A 219 17.66 -15.22 -1.25
C ALA A 219 18.59 -16.24 -0.58
N VAL A 220 18.85 -16.05 0.70
CA VAL A 220 19.63 -16.95 1.56
C VAL A 220 18.69 -17.60 2.56
N TYR A 221 18.43 -18.88 2.36
CA TYR A 221 17.52 -19.68 3.18
C TYR A 221 18.30 -20.61 4.11
N ASP A 222 18.04 -20.52 5.41
CA ASP A 222 18.60 -21.42 6.42
C ASP A 222 17.70 -22.66 6.56
N ILE A 223 18.26 -23.83 6.23
CA ILE A 223 17.53 -25.10 6.22
C ILE A 223 17.20 -25.57 7.65
N GLN A 224 18.02 -25.22 8.65
CA GLN A 224 17.81 -25.65 10.04
C GLN A 224 16.67 -24.88 10.69
N THR A 225 16.70 -23.55 10.57
CA THR A 225 15.68 -22.68 11.16
C THR A 225 14.47 -22.50 10.25
N ARG A 226 14.54 -23.02 9.01
CA ARG A 226 13.50 -22.91 7.98
C ARG A 226 13.07 -21.47 7.72
N SER A 227 14.06 -20.59 7.56
CA SER A 227 13.84 -19.15 7.50
C SER A 227 14.81 -18.46 6.55
N PHE A 228 14.36 -17.40 5.90
CA PHE A 228 15.22 -16.54 5.09
C PHE A 228 16.00 -15.57 5.96
N THR A 229 17.33 -15.61 5.88
CA THR A 229 18.24 -14.74 6.67
C THR A 229 18.61 -13.46 5.93
N LYS A 230 18.62 -13.49 4.60
CA LYS A 230 18.84 -12.34 3.74
C LYS A 230 18.12 -12.54 2.42
N VAL A 231 17.41 -11.51 1.95
CA VAL A 231 16.83 -11.48 0.61
C VAL A 231 17.11 -10.10 0.02
N SER A 232 17.62 -10.05 -1.21
CA SER A 232 17.92 -8.80 -1.91
C SER A 232 17.32 -8.80 -3.30
N LEU A 233 16.75 -7.66 -3.70
CA LEU A 233 16.21 -7.39 -5.02
C LEU A 233 16.97 -6.21 -5.62
N GLU A 234 17.46 -6.40 -6.83
CA GLU A 234 17.88 -5.32 -7.72
C GLU A 234 16.95 -5.32 -8.92
N MET A 235 16.42 -4.15 -9.29
CA MET A 235 15.49 -4.06 -10.40
C MET A 235 15.58 -2.73 -11.14
N THR A 236 15.09 -2.73 -12.37
CA THR A 236 14.74 -1.51 -13.10
C THR A 236 13.23 -1.49 -13.32
N GLU A 237 12.61 -0.33 -13.16
CA GLU A 237 11.18 -0.12 -13.38
C GLU A 237 10.97 0.99 -14.40
N ARG A 238 10.18 0.71 -15.43
CA ARG A 238 9.63 1.71 -16.35
C ARG A 238 8.11 1.71 -16.25
N ARG A 239 7.55 2.88 -15.96
CA ARG A 239 6.12 3.08 -15.81
C ARG A 239 5.67 4.37 -16.48
N GLU A 240 4.55 4.29 -17.18
CA GLU A 240 3.93 5.46 -17.81
C GLU A 240 3.26 6.38 -16.78
N ILE A 241 2.80 7.56 -17.22
CA ILE A 241 2.11 8.50 -16.33
C ILE A 241 0.65 8.07 -16.16
N GLY A 242 0.24 7.83 -14.91
CA GLY A 242 -1.14 7.48 -14.56
C GLY A 242 -2.06 8.67 -14.29
N HIS A 243 -3.32 8.38 -13.94
CA HIS A 243 -4.31 9.38 -13.55
C HIS A 243 -4.05 10.00 -12.17
N ALA A 244 -3.36 9.27 -11.29
CA ALA A 244 -3.07 9.67 -9.90
C ALA A 244 -1.58 9.68 -9.54
N LYS A 245 -0.75 8.84 -10.16
CA LYS A 245 0.69 8.72 -9.84
C LYS A 245 1.57 9.10 -11.03
N PRO A 246 2.78 9.65 -10.78
CA PRO A 246 3.74 9.93 -11.83
C PRO A 246 4.26 8.63 -12.48
N GLY A 247 4.75 8.77 -13.70
CA GLY A 247 5.52 7.73 -14.37
C GLY A 247 6.93 7.63 -13.79
N LEU A 248 7.58 6.49 -14.02
CA LEU A 248 8.91 6.18 -13.48
C LEU A 248 9.84 5.66 -14.58
N ASP A 249 11.12 5.98 -14.45
CA ASP A 249 12.22 5.29 -15.10
C ASP A 249 13.37 5.23 -14.08
N VAL A 250 13.38 4.15 -13.29
CA VAL A 250 14.19 4.06 -12.07
C VAL A 250 14.91 2.73 -11.96
N ARG A 251 16.00 2.73 -11.18
CA ARG A 251 16.62 1.52 -10.64
C ARG A 251 16.40 1.50 -9.14
N ALA A 252 16.08 0.33 -8.62
CA ALA A 252 15.84 0.12 -7.20
C ALA A 252 16.67 -1.05 -6.66
N LYS A 253 17.09 -0.92 -5.41
CA LYS A 253 17.74 -1.96 -4.64
C LYS A 253 17.08 -2.06 -3.27
N VAL A 254 16.54 -3.23 -2.97
CA VAL A 254 15.95 -3.56 -1.67
C VAL A 254 16.76 -4.69 -1.05
N ILE A 255 17.18 -4.54 0.20
CA ILE A 255 17.83 -5.61 0.96
C ILE A 255 17.09 -5.77 2.27
N VAL A 256 16.65 -7.00 2.53
CA VAL A 256 16.06 -7.42 3.79
C VAL A 256 17.00 -8.41 4.46
N GLN A 257 17.32 -8.16 5.72
CA GLN A 257 18.09 -9.07 6.58
C GLN A 257 17.26 -9.41 7.79
N SER A 258 17.16 -10.71 8.11
CA SER A 258 16.46 -11.18 9.30
C SER A 258 17.39 -12.02 10.17
N ALA A 259 17.24 -11.88 11.48
CA ALA A 259 17.92 -12.70 12.47
C ALA A 259 16.91 -13.19 13.50
N VAL A 260 16.98 -14.48 13.86
CA VAL A 260 16.12 -15.06 14.89
C VAL A 260 16.40 -14.38 16.24
N LEU A 261 15.34 -14.11 16.99
CA LEU A 261 15.38 -13.58 18.35
C LEU A 261 14.94 -14.65 19.35
N ASN A 262 15.55 -14.64 20.53
CA ASN A 262 15.08 -15.44 21.66
C ASN A 262 13.93 -14.76 22.41
N GLN A 263 13.89 -13.42 22.37
CA GLN A 263 12.87 -12.62 23.04
C GLN A 263 12.74 -11.25 22.34
N PHE A 264 11.50 -10.78 22.24
CA PHE A 264 11.18 -9.42 21.83
C PHE A 264 11.35 -8.41 22.98
N ALA A 265 11.74 -7.19 22.63
CA ALA A 265 11.77 -6.04 23.52
C ALA A 265 10.39 -5.36 23.64
N THR A 266 9.56 -5.38 22.58
CA THR A 266 8.25 -4.70 22.60
C THR A 266 7.08 -5.62 22.31
N LEU A 267 7.18 -6.51 21.32
CA LEU A 267 6.11 -7.46 21.04
C LEU A 267 5.99 -8.46 22.19
N ASN A 268 4.79 -8.63 22.74
CA ASN A 268 4.51 -9.65 23.76
C ASN A 268 3.29 -10.48 23.34
N ASP A 269 3.06 -11.60 24.01
CA ASP A 269 1.99 -12.54 23.65
C ASP A 269 0.61 -11.89 23.64
N THR A 270 0.35 -10.93 24.53
CA THR A 270 -0.93 -10.19 24.55
C THR A 270 -1.11 -9.33 23.30
N ILE A 271 -0.07 -8.62 22.85
CA ILE A 271 -0.11 -7.83 21.61
C ILE A 271 -0.30 -8.77 20.42
N ILE A 272 0.45 -9.88 20.37
CA ILE A 272 0.40 -10.86 19.30
C ILE A 272 -1.01 -11.46 19.19
N GLN A 273 -1.59 -11.93 20.30
CA GLN A 273 -2.93 -12.50 20.33
C GLN A 273 -4.00 -11.51 19.87
N LYS A 274 -3.92 -10.24 20.29
CA LYS A 274 -4.88 -9.19 19.87
C LYS A 274 -4.80 -8.88 18.37
N CYS A 275 -3.60 -8.95 17.79
CA CYS A 275 -3.39 -8.63 16.38
C CYS A 275 -3.59 -9.85 15.47
N ASN A 276 -3.44 -11.07 15.99
CA ASN A 276 -3.63 -12.31 15.24
C ASN A 276 -5.12 -12.66 15.08
N ARG A 277 -5.86 -11.81 14.36
CA ARG A 277 -7.29 -11.97 14.04
C ARG A 277 -7.54 -11.78 12.54
N PRO A 278 -8.66 -12.25 11.96
CA PRO A 278 -9.00 -11.95 10.58
C PRO A 278 -9.00 -10.44 10.28
N VAL A 279 -8.62 -10.08 9.05
CA VAL A 279 -8.61 -8.69 8.57
C VAL A 279 -10.02 -8.30 8.16
N THR A 280 -10.38 -7.05 8.41
CA THR A 280 -11.65 -6.45 7.99
C THR A 280 -11.40 -5.33 6.99
N ASP A 281 -12.35 -5.02 6.12
CA ASP A 281 -12.17 -3.98 5.10
C ASP A 281 -11.87 -2.61 5.71
N ARG A 282 -12.38 -2.36 6.92
CA ARG A 282 -12.05 -1.13 7.65
C ARG A 282 -10.56 -1.06 7.95
N ASP A 283 -9.89 -2.15 8.28
CA ASP A 283 -8.48 -2.15 8.70
C ASP A 283 -7.57 -1.46 7.69
N GLU A 284 -7.91 -1.54 6.40
CA GLU A 284 -7.08 -1.05 5.30
C GLU A 284 -7.38 0.38 4.84
N LEU A 285 -8.40 1.01 5.43
CA LEU A 285 -8.69 2.41 5.20
C LEU A 285 -7.50 3.29 5.62
N LEU A 286 -7.38 4.41 4.92
CA LEU A 286 -6.41 5.46 5.19
C LEU A 286 -7.06 6.63 5.89
N SER A 287 -6.29 7.29 6.75
CA SER A 287 -6.63 8.56 7.37
C SER A 287 -6.03 9.70 6.55
N LEU A 288 -6.86 10.68 6.21
CA LEU A 288 -6.45 11.93 5.59
C LEU A 288 -6.92 13.10 6.44
N VAL A 289 -5.97 13.93 6.88
CA VAL A 289 -6.24 15.25 7.45
C VAL A 289 -5.86 16.28 6.38
N PRO A 290 -6.82 16.99 5.78
CA PRO A 290 -6.52 18.03 4.80
C PRO A 290 -5.76 19.21 5.43
N VAL A 291 -5.08 20.03 4.64
CA VAL A 291 -4.34 21.22 5.11
C VAL A 291 -5.23 22.21 5.88
N ALA A 292 -6.53 22.26 5.58
CA ALA A 292 -7.50 23.05 6.34
C ALA A 292 -7.67 22.59 7.81
N ASP A 293 -7.17 21.39 8.15
CA ASP A 293 -7.03 20.80 9.49
C ASP A 293 -8.30 20.70 10.34
N SER A 294 -9.47 20.97 9.75
CA SER A 294 -10.74 21.04 10.48
C SER A 294 -11.46 19.68 10.55
N ILE A 295 -11.17 18.80 9.61
CA ILE A 295 -11.77 17.48 9.51
C ILE A 295 -10.71 16.40 9.28
N GLU A 296 -11.07 15.16 9.58
CA GLU A 296 -10.35 13.96 9.16
C GLU A 296 -11.29 13.07 8.33
N LEU A 297 -10.76 12.52 7.25
CA LEU A 297 -11.46 11.60 6.34
C LEU A 297 -10.88 10.19 6.47
N GLU A 298 -11.76 9.19 6.44
CA GLU A 298 -11.37 7.79 6.23
C GLU A 298 -11.64 7.41 4.77
N LEU A 299 -10.60 6.94 4.07
CA LEU A 299 -10.64 6.72 2.62
C LEU A 299 -10.16 5.30 2.28
N SER A 300 -10.73 4.69 1.23
CA SER A 300 -10.10 3.52 0.63
C SER A 300 -8.75 3.89 -0.01
N ARG A 301 -7.93 2.88 -0.31
CA ARG A 301 -6.62 3.07 -0.95
C ARG A 301 -6.68 3.48 -2.41
N ASP A 302 -7.87 3.52 -3.00
CA ASP A 302 -8.06 3.96 -4.39
C ASP A 302 -8.17 5.50 -4.49
N TRP A 303 -8.30 6.20 -3.36
CA TRP A 303 -8.36 7.65 -3.32
C TRP A 303 -6.98 8.27 -3.21
N HIS A 304 -6.70 9.20 -4.12
CA HIS A 304 -5.43 9.90 -4.23
C HIS A 304 -5.65 11.40 -4.20
N VAL A 305 -4.88 12.10 -3.37
CA VAL A 305 -4.89 13.56 -3.29
C VAL A 305 -4.19 14.13 -4.51
N MET A 306 -4.87 15.01 -5.24
CA MET A 306 -4.33 15.73 -6.39
C MET A 306 -3.92 17.16 -6.03
N MET A 307 -4.64 17.76 -5.09
CA MET A 307 -4.41 19.11 -4.59
C MET A 307 -4.96 19.21 -3.18
N ASP A 308 -4.20 19.79 -2.27
CA ASP A 308 -4.64 20.08 -0.91
C ASP A 308 -4.22 21.51 -0.54
N GLN A 309 -5.21 22.40 -0.50
CA GLN A 309 -5.05 23.80 -0.15
C GLN A 309 -6.05 24.16 0.96
N SER A 310 -5.81 25.27 1.65
CA SER A 310 -6.59 25.69 2.83
C SER A 310 -8.12 25.77 2.62
N LYS A 311 -8.60 25.91 1.38
CA LYS A 311 -10.04 25.98 1.06
C LYS A 311 -10.53 24.91 0.10
N LEU A 312 -9.64 24.11 -0.49
CA LEU A 312 -9.99 23.17 -1.54
C LEU A 312 -9.06 21.95 -1.48
N LEU A 313 -9.67 20.79 -1.26
CA LEU A 313 -9.06 19.49 -1.44
C LEU A 313 -9.66 18.86 -2.71
N VAL A 314 -8.80 18.39 -3.62
CA VAL A 314 -9.22 17.60 -4.79
C VAL A 314 -8.58 16.24 -4.71
N MET A 315 -9.42 15.21 -4.80
CA MET A 315 -9.01 13.81 -4.81
C MET A 315 -9.53 13.11 -6.06
N ARG A 316 -8.79 12.12 -6.54
CA ARG A 316 -9.22 11.22 -7.60
C ARG A 316 -9.28 9.81 -7.07
N GLN A 317 -10.34 9.11 -7.45
CA GLN A 317 -10.43 7.68 -7.25
C GLN A 317 -9.94 6.97 -8.51
N VAL A 318 -8.93 6.12 -8.35
CA VAL A 318 -8.40 5.29 -9.43
C VAL A 318 -8.53 3.84 -9.03
N ILE A 319 -9.33 3.08 -9.78
CA ILE A 319 -9.52 1.64 -9.55
C ILE A 319 -8.99 0.91 -10.77
N ARG A 320 -7.92 0.11 -10.60
CA ARG A 320 -7.28 -0.66 -11.69
C ARG A 320 -6.94 0.22 -12.91
N GLY A 321 -6.52 1.45 -12.69
CA GLY A 321 -6.10 2.41 -13.74
C GLY A 321 -7.19 3.31 -14.28
N ASP A 322 -8.45 2.96 -14.07
CA ASP A 322 -9.55 3.80 -14.50
C ASP A 322 -9.80 4.92 -13.49
N LEU A 323 -9.91 6.16 -14.00
CA LEU A 323 -10.43 7.27 -13.22
C LEU A 323 -11.94 7.09 -13.03
N VAL A 324 -12.33 6.58 -11.86
CA VAL A 324 -13.73 6.28 -11.53
C VAL A 324 -14.48 7.53 -11.08
N SER A 325 -13.85 8.38 -10.28
CA SER A 325 -14.47 9.59 -9.75
C SER A 325 -13.43 10.65 -9.40
N GLN A 326 -13.85 11.92 -9.42
CA GLN A 326 -13.14 13.01 -8.77
C GLN A 326 -13.99 13.56 -7.64
N CYS A 327 -13.40 13.78 -6.47
CA CYS A 327 -14.04 14.46 -5.35
C CYS A 327 -13.38 15.82 -5.13
N SER A 328 -14.17 16.87 -5.06
CA SER A 328 -13.73 18.19 -4.59
C SER A 328 -14.40 18.50 -3.26
N LEU A 329 -13.61 18.78 -2.23
CA LEU A 329 -14.07 19.24 -0.93
C LEU A 329 -13.73 20.73 -0.79
N SER A 330 -14.76 21.56 -0.63
CA SER A 330 -14.62 22.99 -0.35
C SER A 330 -15.03 23.32 1.07
N CYS A 331 -14.22 24.12 1.76
CA CYS A 331 -14.57 24.71 3.06
C CYS A 331 -15.20 26.09 2.83
N LEU A 332 -16.50 26.22 3.12
CA LEU A 332 -17.30 27.41 2.88
C LEU A 332 -17.44 28.25 4.15
N GLN A 333 -17.56 29.56 3.98
CA GLN A 333 -17.85 30.47 5.10
C GLN A 333 -19.25 30.22 5.65
N PRO A 334 -19.48 30.37 6.98
CA PRO A 334 -20.81 30.35 7.57
C PRO A 334 -21.79 31.27 6.82
N LEU A 335 -23.04 30.85 6.64
CA LEU A 335 -24.07 31.65 5.95
C LEU A 335 -24.47 32.93 6.73
N GLY A 336 -23.97 33.09 7.96
CA GLY A 336 -24.26 34.20 8.85
C GLY A 336 -25.68 34.14 9.42
N ASN A 337 -25.94 34.95 10.45
CA ASN A 337 -27.28 35.11 11.05
C ASN A 337 -27.96 33.80 11.47
N LYS A 338 -27.19 32.77 11.88
CA LYS A 338 -27.69 31.42 12.19
C LYS A 338 -28.53 30.79 11.07
N LYS A 339 -28.27 31.17 9.82
CA LYS A 339 -28.89 30.53 8.66
C LYS A 339 -28.17 29.22 8.37
N HIS A 340 -28.95 28.20 8.03
CA HIS A 340 -28.43 26.93 7.57
C HIS A 340 -28.68 26.76 6.07
N MET A 341 -27.85 25.95 5.43
CA MET A 341 -28.09 25.57 4.04
C MET A 341 -29.43 24.85 3.95
N THR A 342 -30.24 25.21 2.98
CA THR A 342 -31.49 24.51 2.67
C THR A 342 -31.34 23.76 1.36
N VAL A 343 -32.15 22.71 1.17
CA VAL A 343 -32.20 21.96 -0.09
C VAL A 343 -32.39 22.89 -1.29
N GLY A 344 -33.37 23.81 -1.21
CA GLY A 344 -33.66 24.75 -2.29
C GLY A 344 -32.50 25.71 -2.59
N LEU A 345 -31.82 26.22 -1.56
CA LEU A 345 -30.65 27.08 -1.76
C LEU A 345 -29.49 26.31 -2.40
N LEU A 346 -29.24 25.07 -1.97
CA LEU A 346 -28.20 24.23 -2.54
C LEU A 346 -28.50 23.89 -4.01
N GLN A 347 -29.74 23.48 -4.32
CA GLN A 347 -30.17 23.23 -5.70
C GLN A 347 -30.01 24.48 -6.58
N GLN A 348 -30.38 25.66 -6.08
CA GLN A 348 -30.19 26.91 -6.80
C GLN A 348 -28.70 27.20 -7.07
N GLN A 349 -27.82 26.94 -6.10
CA GLN A 349 -26.36 27.08 -6.28
C GLN A 349 -25.81 26.07 -7.30
N ILE A 350 -26.26 24.82 -7.26
CA ILE A 350 -25.89 23.78 -8.23
C ILE A 350 -26.34 24.18 -9.64
N GLN A 351 -27.61 24.60 -9.80
CA GLN A 351 -28.14 25.04 -11.08
C GLN A 351 -27.37 26.24 -11.64
N LYS A 352 -26.96 27.19 -10.77
CA LYS A 352 -26.11 28.31 -11.18
C LYS A 352 -24.71 27.86 -11.60
N SER A 353 -24.14 26.85 -10.93
CA SER A 353 -22.79 26.33 -11.21
C SER A 353 -22.74 25.52 -12.50
N LEU A 354 -23.71 24.64 -12.74
CA LEU A 354 -23.75 23.76 -13.91
C LEU A 354 -24.38 24.46 -15.13
N GLY A 355 -25.27 25.43 -14.91
CA GLY A 355 -25.92 26.18 -15.99
C GLY A 355 -26.63 25.25 -16.98
N ALA A 356 -26.30 25.40 -18.27
CA ALA A 356 -26.87 24.59 -19.34
C ALA A 356 -26.41 23.10 -19.33
N GLN A 357 -25.38 22.75 -18.54
CA GLN A 357 -24.92 21.37 -18.43
C GLN A 357 -25.86 20.52 -17.57
N LEU A 358 -26.64 21.12 -16.67
CA LEU A 358 -27.59 20.41 -15.83
C LEU A 358 -28.79 19.94 -16.65
N ALA A 359 -29.03 18.63 -16.66
CA ALA A 359 -30.26 18.06 -17.22
C ALA A 359 -31.34 17.96 -16.14
N GLU A 360 -31.05 17.29 -15.03
CA GLU A 360 -32.02 17.05 -13.96
C GLU A 360 -31.38 16.81 -12.58
N PHE A 361 -32.18 17.03 -11.54
CA PHE A 361 -31.88 16.55 -10.18
C PHE A 361 -32.52 15.17 -9.99
N THR A 362 -31.73 14.17 -9.62
CA THR A 362 -32.16 12.77 -9.57
C THR A 362 -32.47 12.26 -8.17
N GLU A 363 -31.79 12.80 -7.15
CA GLU A 363 -32.00 12.40 -5.76
C GLU A 363 -31.79 13.58 -4.84
N THR A 364 -32.59 13.65 -3.77
CA THR A 364 -32.38 14.61 -2.69
C THR A 364 -32.65 13.92 -1.37
N HIS A 365 -31.72 14.09 -0.43
CA HIS A 365 -31.80 13.55 0.91
C HIS A 365 -31.43 14.66 1.91
N HIS A 366 -32.21 14.77 2.97
CA HIS A 366 -32.01 15.76 4.01
C HIS A 366 -32.34 15.13 5.36
N GLN A 367 -31.30 14.66 6.04
CA GLN A 367 -31.38 14.14 7.41
C GLN A 367 -30.08 14.49 8.13
N PRO A 368 -30.11 14.67 9.46
CA PRO A 368 -28.88 14.97 10.19
C PRO A 368 -27.86 13.83 10.08
N LEU A 369 -26.62 14.17 9.73
CA LEU A 369 -25.50 13.24 9.75
C LEU A 369 -25.28 12.77 11.18
N ARG A 370 -25.32 11.45 11.40
CA ARG A 370 -25.23 10.82 12.73
C ARG A 370 -26.24 11.37 13.74
N GLY A 371 -27.41 11.83 13.27
CA GLY A 371 -28.45 12.42 14.12
C GLY A 371 -28.10 13.79 14.71
N LYS A 372 -26.96 14.38 14.33
CA LYS A 372 -26.39 15.58 14.97
C LYS A 372 -26.17 16.74 13.99
N TYR A 373 -25.44 16.52 12.90
CA TYR A 373 -25.00 17.61 12.02
C TYR A 373 -25.99 17.85 10.89
N PRO A 374 -26.37 19.11 10.58
CA PRO A 374 -27.13 19.40 9.37
C PRO A 374 -26.43 18.83 8.13
N TYR A 375 -27.17 18.03 7.36
CA TYR A 375 -26.63 17.33 6.20
C TYR A 375 -27.65 17.23 5.07
N ILE A 376 -27.22 17.64 3.88
CA ILE A 376 -27.99 17.59 2.64
C ILE A 376 -27.17 16.85 1.59
N ARG A 377 -27.79 15.90 0.91
CA ARG A 377 -27.26 15.25 -0.29
C ARG A 377 -28.16 15.53 -1.48
N VAL A 378 -27.57 15.99 -2.58
CA VAL A 378 -28.28 16.24 -3.85
C VAL A 378 -27.50 15.55 -4.96
N SER A 379 -28.18 14.72 -5.76
CA SER A 379 -27.63 14.17 -6.99
C SER A 379 -28.20 14.91 -8.19
N ALA A 380 -27.33 15.16 -9.17
CA ALA A 380 -27.67 15.79 -10.43
C ALA A 380 -27.03 15.03 -11.59
N VAL A 381 -27.68 15.03 -12.74
CA VAL A 381 -27.15 14.44 -13.98
C VAL A 381 -27.13 15.51 -15.06
N GLY A 382 -26.17 15.40 -15.97
CA GLY A 382 -26.05 16.33 -17.08
C GLY A 382 -24.94 15.97 -18.05
N LEU A 383 -24.74 16.85 -19.04
CA LEU A 383 -23.91 16.58 -20.21
C LEU A 383 -22.80 17.62 -20.32
N VAL A 384 -21.56 17.14 -20.49
CA VAL A 384 -20.38 17.96 -20.78
C VAL A 384 -19.64 17.32 -21.95
N ASP A 385 -19.49 18.04 -23.06
CA ASP A 385 -18.79 17.57 -24.27
C ASP A 385 -19.23 16.14 -24.69
N GLU A 386 -20.55 15.91 -24.78
CA GLU A 386 -21.20 14.63 -25.11
C GLU A 386 -21.03 13.50 -24.08
N ILE A 387 -20.30 13.74 -22.98
CA ILE A 387 -20.13 12.80 -21.89
C ILE A 387 -21.18 13.10 -20.81
N THR A 388 -21.95 12.08 -20.45
CA THR A 388 -22.90 12.19 -19.34
C THR A 388 -22.17 12.01 -18.01
N PHE A 389 -22.40 12.94 -17.09
CA PHE A 389 -21.87 12.88 -15.74
C PHE A 389 -22.99 12.85 -14.72
N GLN A 390 -22.74 12.11 -13.65
CA GLN A 390 -23.48 12.23 -12.40
C GLN A 390 -22.63 13.04 -11.41
N TRP A 391 -23.22 14.10 -10.87
CA TRP A 391 -22.67 14.84 -9.75
C TRP A 391 -23.42 14.51 -8.48
N VAL A 392 -22.69 14.21 -7.41
CA VAL A 392 -23.26 14.02 -6.09
C VAL A 392 -22.68 15.05 -5.14
N TYR A 393 -23.55 15.94 -4.66
CA TYR A 393 -23.24 17.00 -3.72
C TYR A 393 -23.60 16.55 -2.31
N HIS A 394 -22.67 16.71 -1.38
CA HIS A 394 -22.91 16.55 0.05
C HIS A 394 -22.53 17.85 0.75
N HIS A 395 -23.50 18.48 1.39
CA HIS A 395 -23.28 19.64 2.24
C HIS A 395 -23.45 19.22 3.70
N VAL A 396 -22.42 19.48 4.51
CA VAL A 396 -22.42 19.21 5.96
C VAL A 396 -22.01 20.48 6.71
N THR A 397 -22.69 20.76 7.82
CA THR A 397 -22.33 21.86 8.73
C THR A 397 -21.89 21.30 10.09
N ASP A 398 -20.76 21.74 10.62
CA ASP A 398 -20.32 21.36 11.97
C ASP A 398 -21.01 22.17 13.09
N GLU A 399 -20.65 21.94 14.36
CA GLU A 399 -21.23 22.67 15.49
C GLU A 399 -20.81 24.15 15.57
N ASN A 400 -19.75 24.53 14.85
CA ASN A 400 -19.23 25.90 14.79
C ASN A 400 -19.74 26.66 13.55
N ASP A 401 -20.78 26.13 12.88
CA ASP A 401 -21.34 26.63 11.63
C ASP A 401 -20.35 26.61 10.43
N ASN A 402 -19.22 25.91 10.53
CA ASN A 402 -18.34 25.68 9.38
C ASN A 402 -19.04 24.75 8.39
N GLN A 403 -18.93 25.08 7.11
CA GLN A 403 -19.63 24.36 6.06
C GLN A 403 -18.64 23.62 5.16
N TYR A 404 -18.98 22.38 4.84
CA TYR A 404 -18.19 21.50 3.99
C TYR A 404 -19.06 21.06 2.82
N LEU A 405 -18.59 21.32 1.60
CA LEU A 405 -19.24 20.90 0.38
C LEU A 405 -18.35 19.88 -0.35
N PHE A 406 -18.77 18.63 -0.36
CA PHE A 406 -18.17 17.58 -1.18
C PHE A 406 -18.93 17.49 -2.50
N VAL A 407 -18.19 17.45 -3.60
CA VAL A 407 -18.73 17.26 -4.94
C VAL A 407 -18.02 16.08 -5.59
N PHE A 408 -18.74 14.99 -5.78
CA PHE A 408 -18.28 13.82 -6.51
C PHE A 408 -18.72 13.94 -7.97
N THR A 409 -17.78 13.91 -8.90
CA THR A 409 -18.02 13.92 -10.35
C THR A 409 -17.71 12.54 -10.89
N ILE A 410 -18.72 11.86 -11.44
CA ILE A 410 -18.66 10.46 -11.83
C ILE A 410 -19.13 10.35 -13.30
N PRO A 411 -18.30 9.86 -14.23
CA PRO A 411 -18.75 9.49 -15.57
C PRO A 411 -19.88 8.45 -15.50
N ASN A 412 -20.91 8.56 -16.35
CA ASN A 412 -22.08 7.70 -16.26
C ASN A 412 -21.76 6.19 -16.39
N ASP A 413 -20.78 5.83 -17.20
CA ASP A 413 -20.29 4.46 -17.36
C ASP A 413 -19.54 3.91 -16.13
N LYS A 414 -19.17 4.78 -15.18
CA LYS A 414 -18.47 4.43 -13.93
C LYS A 414 -19.39 4.43 -12.71
N VAL A 415 -20.65 4.80 -12.82
CA VAL A 415 -21.60 4.87 -11.68
C VAL A 415 -21.73 3.54 -10.94
N SER A 416 -21.84 2.43 -11.67
CA SER A 416 -21.91 1.09 -11.05
C SER A 416 -20.61 0.69 -10.34
N GLN A 417 -19.45 1.06 -10.89
CA GLN A 417 -18.15 0.81 -10.27
C GLN A 417 -17.91 1.70 -9.04
N PHE A 418 -18.40 2.94 -9.08
CA PHE A 418 -18.35 3.87 -7.96
C PHE A 418 -19.21 3.41 -6.78
N GLY A 419 -20.43 2.94 -7.05
CA GLY A 419 -21.34 2.44 -6.02
C GLY A 419 -21.76 3.53 -5.03
N LEU A 420 -21.60 3.27 -3.72
CA LEU A 420 -22.00 4.17 -2.63
C LEU A 420 -20.81 4.79 -1.88
N GLN A 421 -19.67 4.92 -2.55
CA GLN A 421 -18.44 5.37 -1.91
C GLN A 421 -18.48 6.84 -1.46
N ASP A 422 -19.30 7.67 -2.11
CA ASP A 422 -19.59 9.04 -1.65
C ASP A 422 -20.12 9.04 -0.21
N ARG A 423 -21.07 8.14 0.09
CA ARG A 423 -21.68 8.02 1.42
C ARG A 423 -20.67 7.50 2.43
N GLN A 424 -19.88 6.49 2.08
CA GLN A 424 -18.87 5.92 2.98
C GLN A 424 -17.88 6.99 3.46
N ILE A 425 -17.43 7.88 2.59
CA ILE A 425 -16.49 8.97 2.94
C ILE A 425 -17.19 10.01 3.81
N VAL A 426 -18.34 10.53 3.38
CA VAL A 426 -19.02 11.64 4.06
C VAL A 426 -19.57 11.20 5.43
N GLU A 427 -20.10 9.99 5.53
CA GLU A 427 -20.58 9.41 6.79
C GLU A 427 -19.45 9.07 7.77
N ALA A 428 -18.21 8.91 7.29
CA ALA A 428 -17.04 8.64 8.11
C ALA A 428 -16.29 9.91 8.58
N VAL A 429 -16.66 11.12 8.10
CA VAL A 429 -16.01 12.38 8.49
C VAL A 429 -15.89 12.54 10.01
N ILE A 430 -14.72 12.94 10.49
CA ILE A 430 -14.47 13.28 11.89
C ILE A 430 -14.21 14.79 11.97
N PHE A 431 -15.01 15.51 12.76
CA PHE A 431 -14.77 16.93 13.05
C PHE A 431 -13.74 17.05 14.16
N ARG A 432 -12.58 17.64 13.85
CA ARG A 432 -11.42 17.60 14.77
C ARG A 432 -11.58 18.49 16.00
N ALA A 433 -12.44 19.51 15.92
CA ALA A 433 -12.82 20.33 17.08
C ALA A 433 -13.36 19.47 18.23
N GLU A 434 -14.17 18.44 17.93
CA GLU A 434 -14.76 17.56 18.94
C GLU A 434 -13.77 16.55 19.55
N GLU A 435 -12.76 16.16 18.77
CA GLU A 435 -11.70 15.27 19.27
C GLU A 435 -10.78 16.01 20.26
N SER A 436 -10.61 17.32 20.07
CA SER A 436 -9.86 18.18 20.98
C SER A 436 -10.54 18.34 22.35
N GLU A 437 -11.88 18.40 22.39
CA GLU A 437 -12.65 18.49 23.65
C GLU A 437 -12.63 17.17 24.44
N LYS A 438 -12.58 16.01 23.76
CA LYS A 438 -12.44 14.70 24.41
C LYS A 438 -11.04 14.40 24.92
N ARG A 439 -10.01 15.05 24.38
CA ARG A 439 -8.65 15.07 24.96
C ARG A 439 -8.56 16.19 25.99
N THR A 440 -9.14 15.96 27.16
CA THR A 440 -8.87 16.81 28.33
C THR A 440 -7.36 16.89 28.53
N ILE A 441 -6.82 18.11 28.46
CA ILE A 441 -5.41 18.44 28.66
C ILE A 441 -4.98 17.80 29.98
N PRO A 442 -3.95 16.94 30.03
CA PRO A 442 -3.35 16.54 31.29
C PRO A 442 -2.87 17.82 31.98
N ALA A 443 -3.36 18.06 33.20
CA ALA A 443 -2.96 19.18 34.04
C ALA A 443 -1.47 19.05 34.42
N SER A 444 -0.58 19.37 33.51
CA SER A 444 0.85 19.58 33.74
C SER A 444 1.45 20.43 32.61
N ALA A 445 0.85 21.58 32.35
CA ALA A 445 1.47 22.65 31.58
C ALA A 445 0.90 24.02 31.99
N SER A 446 0.78 24.23 33.31
CA SER A 446 0.61 25.55 33.89
C SER A 446 1.79 25.81 34.83
N THR A 447 2.89 26.29 34.27
CA THR A 447 3.75 27.21 34.99
C THR A 447 4.21 28.27 34.02
N ASP A 448 3.61 29.44 34.18
CA ASP A 448 4.19 30.74 33.89
C ASP A 448 5.71 30.75 34.01
N THR A 449 6.37 31.39 33.04
CA THR A 449 7.36 32.41 33.41
C THR A 449 7.52 33.43 32.29
N THR A 450 6.85 34.55 32.52
CA THR A 450 7.08 35.88 31.97
C THR A 450 8.56 36.27 31.97
N LYS A 451 9.03 36.88 30.88
CA LYS A 451 9.99 38.00 30.76
C LYS A 451 10.37 38.15 29.27
N ARG A 452 10.26 39.31 28.62
CA ARG A 452 9.83 40.66 29.00
C ARG A 452 9.42 41.37 27.70
#